data_AF-V5GE58-F1
#
_entry.id   AF-V5GE58-F1
#
_cell.length_a   1.000
_cell.length_b   1.000
_cell.length_c   1.000
_cell.angle_alpha   90.00
_cell.angle_beta   90.00
_cell.angle_gamma   90.00
#
_symmetry.space_group_name_H-M   'P 1'
#
loop_
_entity.id
_entity.type
_entity.pdbx_description
1 polymer ?
#
loop_
_entity_poly.entity_id
_entity_poly.type
_entity_poly.pdbx_seq_one_letter_code
_entity_poly.pdbx_strand_id
1 'polypeptide(L)'
;NMMFKYDDSKKVTDVRFFDFQFARSASPCCDLSYCLYSGASKEVLKDLDYFLQIYHYSLSETLKQFGCDSDNLFPMQALKEDWKRFCKLALTMSLMVWRVKFVYEEEWKDNTDEAINDQEQIIQSGYDETAFNKTVRDLLYHLHENDFL
;
A
#
# COMPACT_ATOMS: atom_id res chain seq x y z
N ASN A 1 8.90 -7.12 -0.46
CA ASN A 1 7.88 -7.95 0.21
C ASN A 1 7.01 -8.79 -0.74
N MET A 2 7.17 -8.73 -2.08
CA MET A 2 6.49 -9.62 -3.04
C MET A 2 7.50 -10.17 -4.06
N MET A 3 7.52 -11.49 -4.26
CA MET A 3 8.26 -12.14 -5.35
C MET A 3 7.27 -12.71 -6.36
N PHE A 4 7.56 -12.49 -7.64
CA PHE A 4 6.74 -12.96 -8.75
C PHE A 4 7.45 -14.12 -9.46
N LYS A 5 6.71 -15.20 -9.69
CA LYS A 5 7.17 -16.32 -10.53
C LYS A 5 6.76 -16.04 -11.97
N TYR A 6 7.70 -16.22 -12.89
CA TYR A 6 7.47 -16.05 -14.33
C TYR A 6 7.60 -17.39 -15.06
N ASP A 7 6.79 -17.60 -16.09
CA ASP A 7 6.99 -18.69 -17.05
C ASP A 7 8.04 -18.33 -18.12
N ASP A 8 8.31 -19.27 -19.03
CA ASP A 8 9.27 -19.08 -20.14
C ASP A 8 8.88 -17.92 -21.08
N SER A 9 7.61 -17.52 -21.08
CA SER A 9 7.08 -16.37 -21.83
C SER A 9 7.12 -15.06 -21.05
N LYS A 10 7.77 -15.04 -19.87
CA LYS A 10 7.83 -13.90 -18.93
C LYS A 10 6.45 -13.45 -18.41
N LYS A 11 5.45 -14.33 -18.41
CA LYS A 11 4.15 -14.06 -17.80
C LYS A 11 4.17 -14.44 -16.33
N VAL A 12 3.59 -13.60 -15.47
CA VAL A 12 3.43 -13.89 -14.04
C VAL A 12 2.50 -15.09 -13.86
N THR A 13 2.96 -16.11 -13.14
CA THR A 13 2.22 -17.36 -12.87
C THR A 13 1.95 -17.61 -11.38
N ASP A 14 2.72 -17.01 -10.48
CA ASP A 14 2.52 -17.11 -9.03
C ASP A 14 3.11 -15.87 -8.34
N VAL A 15 2.64 -15.59 -7.12
CA VAL A 15 3.16 -14.53 -6.26
C VAL A 15 3.34 -15.05 -4.84
N ARG A 16 4.46 -14.70 -4.21
CA ARG A 16 4.73 -15.01 -2.80
C ARG A 16 5.07 -13.75 -2.03
N PHE A 17 4.38 -13.57 -0.91
CA PHE A 17 4.74 -12.55 0.06
C PHE A 17 5.89 -13.03 0.94
N PHE A 18 6.78 -12.11 1.29
CA PHE A 18 7.88 -12.30 2.23
C PHE A 18 8.08 -11.02 3.05
N ASP A 19 9.00 -11.03 4.02
CA ASP A 19 9.24 -9.93 4.98
C ASP A 19 8.07 -9.63 5.94
N PHE A 20 7.74 -10.61 6.79
CA PHE A 20 6.63 -10.52 7.77
C PHE A 20 7.02 -9.83 9.10
N GLN A 21 8.16 -9.13 9.18
CA GLN A 21 8.65 -8.53 10.43
C GLN A 21 7.69 -7.49 11.07
N PHE A 22 6.77 -6.94 10.29
CA PHE A 22 5.75 -5.99 10.76
C PHE A 22 4.32 -6.57 10.72
N ALA A 23 4.17 -7.87 10.47
CA ALA A 23 2.86 -8.52 10.44
C ALA A 23 2.21 -8.48 11.83
N ARG A 24 0.94 -8.09 11.87
CA ARG A 24 0.17 -7.93 13.12
C ARG A 24 -1.30 -8.17 12.87
N SER A 25 -2.02 -8.61 13.91
CA SER A 25 -3.48 -8.72 13.85
C SER A 25 -4.11 -7.34 13.82
N ALA A 26 -4.74 -6.98 12.71
CA ALA A 26 -5.44 -5.72 12.51
C ALA A 26 -6.55 -5.90 11.47
N SER A 27 -7.32 -4.84 11.21
CA SER A 27 -8.23 -4.83 10.06
C SER A 27 -7.43 -5.07 8.76
N PRO A 28 -7.91 -5.93 7.84
CA PRO A 28 -7.27 -6.14 6.54
C PRO A 28 -7.14 -4.84 5.73
N CYS A 29 -7.99 -3.85 6.03
CA CYS A 29 -7.94 -2.54 5.40
C CYS A 29 -6.63 -1.80 5.68
N CYS A 30 -5.98 -2.03 6.81
CA CYS A 30 -4.70 -1.39 7.13
C CYS A 30 -3.64 -1.69 6.07
N ASP A 31 -3.47 -2.97 5.72
CA ASP A 31 -2.49 -3.39 4.72
C ASP A 31 -2.94 -3.02 3.31
N LEU A 32 -4.24 -3.16 3.00
CA LEU A 32 -4.78 -2.85 1.68
C LEU A 32 -4.65 -1.36 1.33
N SER A 33 -5.05 -0.49 2.26
CA SER A 33 -4.96 0.97 2.05
C SER A 33 -3.51 1.45 1.99
N TYR A 34 -2.61 0.89 2.81
CA TYR A 34 -1.18 1.16 2.70
C TYR A 34 -0.61 0.71 1.35
N CYS A 35 -0.94 -0.50 0.90
CA CYS A 35 -0.46 -1.04 -0.37
C CYS A 35 -0.91 -0.18 -1.57
N LEU A 36 -2.19 0.22 -1.58
CA LEU A 36 -2.73 1.04 -2.67
C LEU A 36 -2.16 2.46 -2.63
N TYR A 37 -2.19 3.15 -1.48
CA TYR A 37 -1.72 4.54 -1.43
C TYR A 37 -0.21 4.68 -1.58
N SER A 38 0.59 3.67 -1.24
CA SER A 38 2.04 3.71 -1.42
C SER A 38 2.53 3.24 -2.79
N GLY A 39 1.65 2.68 -3.64
CA GLY A 39 2.06 2.02 -4.88
C GLY A 39 1.20 2.29 -6.11
N ALA A 40 -0.07 2.66 -5.95
CA ALA A 40 -0.98 2.89 -7.05
C ALA A 40 -0.78 4.28 -7.67
N SER A 41 -0.96 4.37 -8.99
CA SER A 41 -1.08 5.67 -9.66
C SER A 41 -2.47 6.27 -9.45
N LYS A 42 -2.61 7.55 -9.78
CA LYS A 42 -3.91 8.23 -9.79
C LYS A 42 -4.94 7.48 -10.64
N GLU A 43 -4.53 6.97 -11.79
CA GLU A 43 -5.40 6.25 -12.72
C GLU A 43 -5.92 4.96 -12.09
N VAL A 44 -5.06 4.21 -11.39
CA VAL A 44 -5.45 3.00 -10.66
C VAL A 44 -6.42 3.34 -9.51
N LEU A 45 -6.18 4.44 -8.79
CA LEU A 45 -7.05 4.86 -7.69
C LEU A 45 -8.44 5.33 -8.12
N LYS A 46 -8.66 5.69 -9.39
CA LYS A 46 -10.01 5.95 -9.92
C LYS A 46 -10.89 4.70 -9.89
N ASP A 47 -10.26 3.54 -10.02
CA ASP A 47 -10.93 2.23 -9.98
C ASP A 47 -10.85 1.59 -8.59
N LEU A 48 -10.69 2.39 -7.52
CA LEU A 48 -10.56 1.88 -6.15
C LEU A 48 -11.65 0.87 -5.79
N ASP A 49 -12.91 1.19 -6.08
CA ASP A 49 -14.05 0.31 -5.76
C ASP A 49 -13.97 -1.06 -6.45
N TYR A 50 -13.39 -1.12 -7.65
CA TYR A 50 -13.13 -2.38 -8.35
C TYR A 50 -12.06 -3.21 -7.63
N PHE A 51 -10.97 -2.59 -7.18
CA PHE A 51 -9.93 -3.29 -6.41
C PHE A 51 -10.41 -3.74 -5.03
N LEU A 52 -11.25 -2.94 -4.36
CA LEU A 52 -11.90 -3.35 -3.11
C LEU A 52 -12.80 -4.58 -3.32
N GLN A 53 -13.53 -4.64 -4.43
CA GLN A 53 -14.34 -5.81 -4.81
C GLN A 53 -13.50 -7.07 -5.04
N ILE A 54 -12.39 -6.97 -5.78
CA ILE A 54 -11.47 -8.11 -5.97
C ILE A 54 -10.93 -8.61 -4.64
N TYR A 55 -10.47 -7.69 -3.79
CA TYR A 55 -9.91 -8.03 -2.49
C TYR A 55 -10.96 -8.70 -1.60
N HIS A 56 -12.15 -8.10 -1.47
CA HIS A 56 -13.22 -8.62 -0.63
C HIS A 56 -13.72 -9.99 -1.12
N TYR A 57 -13.84 -10.18 -2.44
CA TYR A 57 -14.19 -11.48 -3.01
C TYR A 57 -13.15 -12.54 -2.62
N SER A 58 -11.85 -12.25 -2.80
CA SER A 58 -10.77 -13.17 -2.47
C SER A 58 -10.71 -13.50 -0.97
N LEU A 59 -10.89 -12.48 -0.12
CA LEU A 59 -10.97 -12.64 1.33
C LEU A 59 -12.19 -13.50 1.72
N SER A 60 -13.35 -13.24 1.15
CA SER A 60 -14.58 -13.98 1.43
C SER A 60 -14.47 -15.45 1.06
N GLU A 61 -13.94 -15.75 -0.14
CA GLU A 61 -13.70 -17.13 -0.57
C GLU A 61 -12.69 -17.83 0.34
N THR A 62 -11.66 -17.13 0.80
CA THR A 62 -10.68 -17.67 1.76
C THR A 62 -11.36 -17.97 3.10
N LEU A 63 -12.14 -17.04 3.66
CA LEU A 63 -12.88 -17.23 4.92
C LEU A 63 -13.84 -18.42 4.85
N LYS A 64 -14.55 -18.61 3.74
CA LYS A 64 -15.42 -19.77 3.52
C LYS A 64 -14.66 -21.09 3.53
N GLN A 65 -13.45 -21.14 2.95
CA GLN A 65 -12.59 -22.34 3.00
C GLN A 65 -12.16 -22.70 4.42
N PHE A 66 -12.10 -21.72 5.34
CA PHE A 66 -11.89 -21.95 6.78
C PHE A 66 -13.19 -22.24 7.56
N GLY A 67 -14.33 -22.36 6.88
CA GLY A 67 -15.63 -22.64 7.51
C GLY A 67 -16.30 -21.43 8.17
N CYS A 68 -15.84 -20.22 7.86
CA CYS A 68 -16.46 -18.99 8.37
C CYS A 68 -17.64 -18.53 7.49
N ASP A 69 -18.65 -17.93 8.11
CA ASP A 69 -19.67 -17.17 7.41
C ASP A 69 -19.10 -15.79 7.03
N SER A 70 -18.56 -15.68 5.81
CA SER A 70 -17.90 -14.45 5.33
C SER A 70 -18.84 -13.25 5.29
N ASP A 71 -20.11 -13.46 4.95
CA ASP A 71 -21.07 -12.40 4.70
C ASP A 71 -21.46 -11.70 6.01
N ASN A 72 -21.43 -12.43 7.12
CA ASN A 72 -21.63 -11.89 8.46
C ASN A 72 -20.32 -11.44 9.12
N LEU A 73 -19.24 -12.22 8.97
CA LEU A 73 -17.97 -11.95 9.64
C LEU A 73 -17.28 -10.67 9.13
N PHE A 74 -17.25 -10.48 7.81
CA PHE A 74 -16.60 -9.31 7.22
C PHE A 74 -17.24 -8.92 5.87
N PRO A 75 -18.45 -8.32 5.88
CA PRO A 75 -19.13 -7.89 4.66
C PRO A 75 -18.39 -6.73 3.95
N MET A 76 -18.68 -6.53 2.66
CA MET A 76 -18.12 -5.44 1.86
C MET A 76 -18.33 -4.06 2.52
N GLN A 77 -19.48 -3.88 3.16
CA GLN A 77 -19.78 -2.64 3.88
C GLN A 77 -18.81 -2.39 5.03
N ALA A 78 -18.43 -3.44 5.77
CA ALA A 78 -17.43 -3.34 6.85
C ALA A 78 -16.05 -2.97 6.28
N LEU A 79 -15.66 -3.51 5.13
CA LEU A 79 -14.42 -3.12 4.45
C LEU A 79 -14.43 -1.62 4.07
N LYS A 80 -15.55 -1.12 3.52
CA LYS A 80 -15.68 0.30 3.15
C LYS A 80 -15.67 1.23 4.36
N GLU A 81 -16.27 0.82 5.47
CA GLU A 81 -16.24 1.56 6.74
C GLU A 81 -14.83 1.61 7.33
N ASP A 82 -14.15 0.46 7.36
CA ASP A 82 -12.75 0.38 7.77
C ASP A 82 -11.85 1.22 6.86
N TRP A 83 -12.12 1.26 5.55
CA TRP A 83 -11.42 2.13 4.61
C TRP A 83 -11.50 3.59 5.01
N LYS A 84 -12.72 4.11 5.21
CA LYS A 84 -12.91 5.49 5.68
C LYS A 84 -12.20 5.77 6.99
N ARG A 85 -12.15 4.79 7.90
CA ARG A 85 -11.50 4.92 9.20
C ARG A 85 -9.97 4.95 9.13
N PHE A 86 -9.36 4.07 8.32
CA PHE A 86 -7.92 3.82 8.35
C PHE A 86 -7.14 4.48 7.20
N CYS A 87 -7.82 4.90 6.13
CA CYS A 87 -7.15 5.46 4.94
C CYS A 87 -6.30 6.71 5.24
N LYS A 88 -6.66 7.54 6.23
CA LYS A 88 -5.86 8.71 6.64
C LYS A 88 -4.52 8.31 7.25
N LEU A 89 -4.51 7.26 8.08
CA LEU A 89 -3.27 6.73 8.64
C LEU A 89 -2.40 6.11 7.55
N ALA A 90 -3.03 5.36 6.64
CA ALA A 90 -2.35 4.78 5.49
C ALA A 90 -1.78 5.86 4.55
N LEU A 91 -2.48 6.98 4.36
CA LEU A 91 -1.98 8.13 3.61
C LEU A 91 -0.68 8.64 4.24
N THR A 92 -0.67 8.93 5.54
CA THR A 92 0.54 9.40 6.23
C THR A 92 1.71 8.43 6.07
N MET A 93 1.46 7.12 6.22
CA MET A 93 2.51 6.10 6.00
C MET A 93 2.97 6.05 4.54
N SER A 94 2.05 6.18 3.59
CA SER A 94 2.38 6.17 2.16
C SER A 94 3.22 7.38 1.74
N LEU A 95 3.04 8.55 2.36
CA LEU A 95 3.84 9.73 2.07
C LEU A 95 5.31 9.52 2.44
N MET A 96 5.60 8.81 3.53
CA MET A 96 6.97 8.42 3.86
C MET A 96 7.56 7.50 2.78
N VAL A 97 6.79 6.54 2.27
CA VAL A 97 7.24 5.63 1.19
C VAL A 97 7.51 6.41 -0.11
N TRP A 98 6.62 7.31 -0.50
CA TRP A 98 6.81 8.14 -1.68
C TRP A 98 8.01 9.08 -1.55
N ARG A 99 8.24 9.63 -0.35
CA ARG A 99 9.43 10.44 -0.07
C ARG A 99 10.71 9.65 -0.31
N VAL A 100 10.76 8.39 0.14
CA VAL A 100 11.88 7.47 -0.10
C VAL A 100 12.04 7.16 -1.59
N LYS A 101 10.95 6.88 -2.30
CA LYS A 101 10.98 6.56 -3.75
C LYS A 101 11.53 7.68 -4.62
N PHE A 102 11.43 8.92 -4.17
CA PHE A 102 11.93 10.09 -4.92
C PHE A 102 13.30 10.58 -4.44
N VAL A 103 13.93 9.92 -3.44
CA VAL A 103 15.33 10.20 -3.07
C VAL A 103 16.23 9.92 -4.29
N TYR A 104 17.12 10.84 -4.62
CA TYR A 104 18.06 10.63 -5.73
C TYR A 104 19.00 9.46 -5.42
N GLU A 105 19.32 8.65 -6.43
CA GLU A 105 20.18 7.46 -6.24
C GLU A 105 21.53 7.81 -5.59
N GLU A 106 22.08 8.99 -5.92
CA GLU A 106 23.34 9.53 -5.42
C GLU A 106 23.34 9.81 -3.90
N GLU A 107 22.17 9.98 -3.30
CA GLU A 107 21.99 10.28 -1.87
C GLU A 107 22.02 9.01 -1.00
N TRP A 108 21.90 7.83 -1.64
CA TRP A 108 22.05 6.55 -0.95
C TRP A 108 23.53 6.27 -0.70
N LYS A 109 23.96 6.47 0.54
CA LYS A 109 25.27 6.03 1.01
C LYS A 109 25.27 4.51 1.16
N ASP A 110 26.29 3.85 0.63
CA ASP A 110 26.60 2.45 0.95
C ASP A 110 26.95 2.39 2.44
N ASN A 111 25.97 2.03 3.28
CA ASN A 111 26.11 1.96 4.73
C ASN A 111 26.88 0.69 5.15
N THR A 112 28.13 0.56 4.71
CA THR A 112 28.99 -0.57 5.13
C THR A 112 29.56 -0.42 6.52
N ASP A 113 29.67 0.81 7.06
CA ASP A 113 30.50 1.03 8.26
C ASP A 113 29.85 1.82 9.41
N GLU A 114 28.69 2.44 9.24
CA GLU A 114 28.03 3.16 10.36
C GLU A 114 26.52 2.96 10.33
N ALA A 115 25.96 2.62 11.49
CA ALA A 115 24.52 2.60 11.74
C ALA A 115 23.96 4.03 11.76
N ILE A 116 24.06 4.75 10.64
CA ILE A 116 23.22 5.90 10.41
C ILE A 116 21.79 5.35 10.39
N ASN A 117 20.92 5.88 11.24
CA ASN A 117 19.51 5.52 11.23
C ASN A 117 18.95 5.83 9.84
N ASP A 118 18.56 4.82 9.08
CA ASP A 118 18.06 4.96 7.70
C ASP A 118 16.99 6.06 7.59
N GLN A 119 16.17 6.24 8.65
CA GLN A 119 15.18 7.31 8.72
C GLN A 119 15.79 8.71 8.72
N GLU A 120 16.88 8.93 9.46
CA GLU A 120 17.55 10.22 9.57
C GLU A 120 18.27 10.58 8.27
N GLN A 121 18.84 9.57 7.59
CA GLN A 121 19.36 9.72 6.23
C GLN A 121 18.26 10.12 5.25
N ILE A 122 17.14 9.39 5.21
CA ILE A 122 15.99 9.70 4.34
C ILE A 122 15.48 11.14 4.54
N ILE A 123 15.42 11.60 5.80
CA ILE A 123 14.97 12.96 6.13
C ILE A 123 15.91 14.02 5.54
N GLN A 124 17.22 13.77 5.59
CA GLN A 124 18.25 14.72 5.16
C GLN A 124 18.56 14.63 3.65
N SER A 125 18.25 13.51 3.00
CA SER A 125 18.55 13.28 1.58
C SER A 125 17.79 14.20 0.64
N GLY A 126 18.46 14.65 -0.41
CA GLY A 126 17.85 15.29 -1.58
C GLY A 126 16.85 14.37 -2.29
N TYR A 127 15.79 14.95 -2.86
CA TYR A 127 14.75 14.20 -3.55
C TYR A 127 14.04 15.04 -4.62
N ASP A 128 13.32 14.39 -5.53
CA ASP A 128 12.47 15.07 -6.51
C ASP A 128 11.20 15.62 -5.84
N GLU A 129 11.30 16.86 -5.37
CA GLU A 129 10.18 17.60 -4.77
C GLU A 129 9.00 17.79 -5.73
N THR A 130 9.27 17.92 -7.03
CA THR A 130 8.20 18.15 -8.02
C THR A 130 7.34 16.89 -8.16
N ALA A 131 7.98 15.73 -8.33
CA ALA A 131 7.30 14.44 -8.40
C ALA A 131 6.60 14.07 -7.08
N PHE A 132 7.25 14.35 -5.94
CA PHE A 132 6.64 14.14 -4.62
C PHE A 132 5.38 15.00 -4.43
N ASN A 133 5.47 16.31 -4.67
CA ASN A 133 4.33 17.23 -4.52
C ASN A 133 3.19 16.90 -5.47
N LYS A 134 3.49 16.45 -6.70
CA LYS A 134 2.47 15.94 -7.63
C LYS A 134 1.75 14.72 -7.05
N THR A 135 2.50 13.76 -6.49
CA THR A 135 1.93 12.54 -5.90
C THR A 135 1.05 12.84 -4.68
N VAL A 136 1.53 13.71 -3.78
CA VAL A 136 0.76 14.20 -2.62
C VAL A 136 -0.56 14.82 -3.11
N ARG A 137 -0.49 15.70 -4.11
CA ARG A 137 -1.66 16.35 -4.69
C ARG A 137 -2.65 15.32 -5.25
N ASP A 138 -2.18 14.34 -6.00
CA ASP A 138 -3.04 13.31 -6.59
C ASP A 138 -3.72 12.44 -5.53
N LEU A 139 -3.02 12.06 -4.46
CA LEU A 139 -3.60 11.34 -3.32
C LEU A 139 -4.65 12.20 -2.59
N LEU A 140 -4.35 13.47 -2.32
CA LEU A 140 -5.30 14.37 -1.65
C LEU A 140 -6.56 14.60 -2.49
N TYR A 141 -6.42 14.74 -3.82
CA TYR A 141 -7.58 14.80 -4.71
C TYR A 141 -8.41 13.53 -4.65
N HIS A 142 -7.77 12.35 -4.67
CA HIS A 142 -8.48 11.07 -4.53
C HIS A 142 -9.29 10.99 -3.22
N LEU A 143 -8.69 11.37 -2.08
CA LEU A 143 -9.41 11.38 -0.80
C LEU A 143 -10.58 12.38 -0.81
N HIS A 144 -10.39 13.56 -1.41
CA HIS A 144 -11.43 14.56 -1.51
C HIS A 144 -12.61 14.10 -2.39
N GLU A 145 -12.33 13.56 -3.58
CA GLU A 145 -13.35 13.08 -4.53
C GLU A 145 -14.19 11.93 -3.95
N ASN A 146 -13.64 11.16 -3.01
CA ASN A 146 -14.29 10.01 -2.40
C ASN A 146 -14.86 10.28 -0.98
N ASP A 147 -14.84 11.54 -0.51
CA ASP A 147 -15.33 11.92 0.82
C ASP A 147 -14.63 11.14 1.96
N PHE A 148 -13.31 11.07 1.88
CA PHE A 148 -12.44 10.43 2.88
C PHE A 148 -11.74 11.42 3.81
N LEU A 149 -11.91 12.74 3.61
CA LEU A 149 -11.27 13.81 4.41
C LEU A 149 -12.01 14.15 5.70
#